data_AF-A0A1X0XX60-F1
#
_entry.id   AF-A0A1X0XX60-F1
#
_cell.length_a   1.000
_cell.length_b   1.000
_cell.length_c   1.000
_cell.angle_alpha   90.00
_cell.angle_beta   90.00
_cell.angle_gamma   90.00
#
_symmetry.space_group_name_H-M   'P 1'
#
loop_
_entity.id
_entity.type
_entity.pdbx_description
1 polymer ?
#
loop_
_entity_poly.entity_id
_entity_poly.type
_entity_poly.pdbx_seq_one_letter_code
_entity_poly.pdbx_strand_id
1 'polypeptide(L)'
;MKQLPALMPAAALTSFFILGRVNHFSLSLMRPLSLGLFLAAVWSLAVLMRSRRASALEKAICCYLGLAVTGFWLRPDDLGRLLADWPETSLYVIFMVMAVAPLLWGGEPFTTHFARRRAPPEVWEHPVFKRINLHMTGVWAGIFFSCAISTAIPSIWPALSAGPLELLFRVILPATLLLGIGLPFTRGYPAHYQRKLGLEPVSTGHSVSGTKPAGPFSPVPVKASSSDEEAPMSNSQTIVAINGSPHAGIGNTSLMLEMLRPTLKEQGLELEVINLSEIELTYCHGCAWCLEKGQCWIDDDHRKTTRKLLAAAGVILASPVYFHQVTAQMKTFIDRNLALGHKPRPNWKPGLAVSVSAGLGESDTAAYLAEILRSFGAFSVGSLTAMATNPGEFVGEEAVRQRAVDLAGDLARAVRENRRYPATDQDLRFYQFMSNLVRTEQDGVMKHDHQHWRELGLYRDFNAYIGQETNRQSRIDTRLREEWIRQLMTERAAGKTRQAETTSAPEAAEGMNISTCRELLEGMPRVFNPDMAGDLRANIQFEVSGAENFIAHLSIADGCCSFREGPADRAELTVKTPGEVWLAIAQGKLDGQQALISGQYTTRGNLGLLLKLKTLFSRAPQS
;
A
#
# COMPACT_ATOMS: atom_id res chain seq x y z
N MET A 1 5.07 -21.53 -10.33
CA MET A 1 5.81 -21.74 -11.61
C MET A 1 6.82 -20.65 -11.99
N LYS A 2 6.80 -19.43 -11.41
CA LYS A 2 7.67 -18.30 -11.84
C LYS A 2 9.18 -18.43 -11.55
N GLN A 3 9.60 -19.33 -10.65
CA GLN A 3 11.04 -19.58 -10.34
C GLN A 3 11.65 -20.77 -11.10
N LEU A 4 10.81 -21.60 -11.73
CA LEU A 4 11.23 -22.85 -12.38
C LEU A 4 12.33 -22.64 -13.44
N PRO A 5 12.26 -21.62 -14.31
CA PRO A 5 13.29 -21.41 -15.33
C PRO A 5 14.66 -21.07 -14.76
N ALA A 6 14.75 -20.37 -13.63
CA ALA A 6 16.02 -19.93 -13.04
C ALA A 6 16.78 -21.06 -12.34
N LEU A 7 16.08 -22.08 -11.84
CA LEU A 7 16.69 -23.23 -11.16
C LEU A 7 17.11 -24.34 -12.13
N MET A 8 16.54 -24.37 -13.33
CA MET A 8 16.78 -25.44 -14.30
C MET A 8 18.24 -25.63 -14.73
N PRO A 9 19.06 -24.60 -15.01
CA PRO A 9 20.45 -24.81 -15.41
C PRO A 9 21.29 -25.46 -14.31
N ALA A 10 21.12 -25.03 -13.06
CA ALA A 10 21.81 -25.62 -11.92
C ALA A 10 21.32 -27.05 -11.64
N ALA A 11 20.01 -27.30 -11.76
CA ALA A 11 19.44 -28.64 -11.65
C ALA A 11 19.98 -29.57 -12.75
N ALA A 12 20.00 -29.12 -14.00
CA ALA A 12 20.51 -29.88 -15.14
C ALA A 12 21.99 -30.22 -14.96
N LEU A 13 22.80 -29.26 -14.52
CA LEU A 13 24.21 -29.48 -14.21
C LEU A 13 24.41 -30.48 -13.07
N THR A 14 23.61 -30.38 -12.01
CA THR A 14 23.66 -31.31 -10.87
C THR A 14 23.27 -32.72 -11.29
N SER A 15 22.22 -32.87 -12.09
CA SER A 15 21.80 -34.15 -12.67
C SER A 15 22.88 -34.75 -13.57
N PHE A 16 23.57 -33.93 -14.38
CA PHE A 16 24.70 -34.37 -15.21
C PHE A 16 25.80 -35.01 -14.36
N PHE A 17 26.23 -34.36 -13.28
CA PHE A 17 27.31 -34.90 -12.43
C PHE A 17 26.87 -36.12 -11.63
N ILE A 18 25.68 -36.10 -11.02
CA ILE A 18 25.20 -37.22 -10.20
C ILE A 18 25.03 -38.47 -11.06
N LEU A 19 24.28 -38.37 -12.16
CA LEU A 19 24.01 -39.51 -13.02
C LEU A 19 25.25 -39.96 -13.78
N GLY A 20 26.10 -39.01 -14.19
CA GLY A 20 27.40 -39.29 -14.79
C GLY A 20 28.30 -40.11 -13.86
N ARG A 21 28.49 -39.67 -12.61
CA ARG A 21 29.32 -40.41 -11.66
C ARG A 21 28.76 -41.79 -11.32
N VAL A 22 27.47 -41.90 -11.04
CA VAL A 22 26.82 -43.19 -10.73
C VAL A 22 27.02 -44.22 -11.84
N ASN A 23 27.12 -43.76 -13.09
CA ASN A 23 27.26 -44.64 -14.26
C ASN A 23 28.65 -44.54 -14.92
N HIS A 24 29.66 -44.05 -14.19
CA HIS A 24 31.04 -43.89 -14.65
C HIS A 24 31.16 -43.21 -16.03
N PHE A 25 30.30 -42.23 -16.29
CA PHE A 25 30.21 -41.49 -17.54
C PHE A 25 30.13 -42.37 -18.81
N SER A 26 29.46 -43.53 -18.72
CA SER A 26 29.30 -44.44 -19.86
C SER A 26 28.62 -43.78 -21.07
N LEU A 27 29.14 -44.05 -22.27
CA LEU A 27 28.67 -43.42 -23.51
C LEU A 27 27.18 -43.68 -23.80
N SER A 28 26.69 -44.87 -23.45
CA SER A 28 25.29 -45.27 -23.66
C SER A 28 24.31 -44.38 -22.88
N LEU A 29 24.67 -43.96 -21.67
CA LEU A 29 23.87 -43.05 -20.87
C LEU A 29 24.17 -41.57 -21.19
N MET A 30 25.45 -41.21 -21.29
CA MET A 30 25.85 -39.80 -21.39
C MET A 30 25.40 -39.14 -22.69
N ARG A 31 25.26 -39.88 -23.80
CA ARG A 31 24.75 -39.36 -25.07
C ARG A 31 23.32 -38.80 -24.96
N PRO A 32 22.29 -39.60 -24.62
CA PRO A 32 20.94 -39.08 -24.47
C PRO A 32 20.81 -38.11 -23.28
N LEU A 33 21.54 -38.35 -22.18
CA LEU A 33 21.48 -37.51 -20.99
C LEU A 33 22.01 -36.09 -21.26
N SER A 34 23.22 -35.97 -21.82
CA SER A 34 23.82 -34.65 -22.10
C SER A 34 22.97 -33.83 -23.07
N LEU A 35 22.37 -34.46 -24.08
CA LEU A 35 21.48 -33.79 -25.04
C LEU A 35 20.20 -33.29 -24.37
N GLY A 36 19.53 -34.14 -23.59
CA GLY A 36 18.30 -33.75 -22.88
C GLY A 36 18.53 -32.61 -21.89
N LEU A 37 19.60 -32.69 -21.10
CA LEU A 37 19.98 -31.65 -20.13
C LEU A 37 20.40 -30.35 -20.83
N PHE A 38 21.13 -30.43 -21.94
CA PHE A 38 21.49 -29.26 -22.74
C PHE A 38 20.26 -28.57 -23.32
N LEU A 39 19.31 -29.31 -23.90
CA LEU A 39 18.07 -28.75 -24.44
C LEU A 39 17.22 -28.07 -23.35
N ALA A 40 17.13 -28.69 -22.16
CA ALA A 40 16.44 -28.09 -21.01
C ALA A 40 17.13 -26.79 -20.55
N ALA A 41 18.46 -26.79 -20.47
CA ALA A 41 19.24 -25.62 -20.09
C ALA A 41 19.14 -24.50 -21.13
N VAL A 42 19.18 -24.82 -22.43
CA VAL A 42 19.02 -23.85 -23.54
C VAL A 42 17.62 -23.26 -23.56
N TRP A 43 16.58 -24.07 -23.36
CA TRP A 43 15.21 -23.58 -23.24
C TRP A 43 15.09 -22.61 -22.05
N SER A 44 15.61 -22.98 -20.89
CA SER A 44 15.67 -22.10 -19.72
C SER A 44 16.43 -20.80 -20.03
N LEU A 45 17.61 -20.88 -20.66
CA LEU A 45 18.40 -19.72 -21.03
C LEU A 45 17.64 -18.82 -22.01
N ALA A 46 16.93 -19.38 -23.00
CA ALA A 46 16.11 -18.61 -23.93
C ALA A 46 14.98 -17.85 -23.23
N VAL A 47 14.30 -18.49 -22.26
CA VAL A 47 13.28 -17.85 -21.42
C VAL A 47 13.90 -16.73 -20.56
N LEU A 48 15.07 -16.97 -19.97
CA LEU A 48 15.80 -15.98 -19.17
C LEU A 48 16.33 -14.81 -20.02
N MET A 49 16.74 -15.06 -21.26
CA MET A 49 17.16 -14.04 -22.21
C MET A 49 15.97 -13.17 -22.65
N ARG A 50 14.83 -13.79 -22.98
CA ARG A 50 13.59 -13.06 -23.34
C ARG A 50 13.11 -12.14 -22.22
N SER A 51 13.34 -12.54 -20.96
CA SER A 51 13.01 -11.74 -19.77
C SER A 51 14.15 -10.82 -19.29
N ARG A 52 15.26 -10.71 -20.03
CA ARG A 52 16.48 -9.94 -19.65
C ARG A 52 17.04 -10.31 -18.26
N ARG A 53 16.87 -11.56 -17.84
CA ARG A 53 17.31 -12.09 -16.53
C ARG A 53 18.50 -13.03 -16.60
N ALA A 54 18.92 -13.47 -17.79
CA ALA A 54 20.08 -14.36 -17.97
C ALA A 54 21.38 -13.72 -17.48
N SER A 55 22.14 -14.43 -16.63
CA SER A 55 23.48 -14.04 -16.19
C SER A 55 24.56 -14.77 -16.97
N ALA A 56 25.82 -14.40 -16.74
CA ALA A 56 26.96 -15.11 -17.31
C ALA A 56 27.06 -16.57 -16.81
N LEU A 57 26.57 -16.84 -15.60
CA LEU A 57 26.61 -18.16 -14.97
C LEU A 57 25.72 -19.16 -15.73
N GLU A 58 24.47 -18.81 -16.10
CA GLU A 58 23.63 -19.71 -16.89
C GLU A 58 24.22 -19.93 -18.29
N LYS A 59 24.83 -18.91 -18.90
CA LYS A 59 25.54 -19.05 -20.19
C LYS A 59 26.73 -20.01 -20.07
N ALA A 60 27.50 -19.91 -19.00
CA ALA A 60 28.63 -20.81 -18.74
C ALA A 60 28.18 -22.26 -18.51
N ILE A 61 27.07 -22.47 -17.80
CA ILE A 61 26.47 -23.80 -17.61
C ILE A 61 25.99 -24.37 -18.95
N CYS A 62 25.29 -23.58 -19.78
CA CYS A 62 24.89 -24.00 -21.12
C CYS A 62 26.11 -24.31 -22.01
N CYS A 63 27.19 -23.52 -21.90
CA CYS A 63 28.44 -23.78 -22.61
C CYS A 63 29.06 -25.12 -22.19
N TYR A 64 29.13 -25.41 -20.89
CA TYR A 64 29.61 -26.69 -20.38
C TYR A 64 28.78 -27.87 -20.91
N LEU A 65 27.45 -27.77 -20.83
CA LEU A 65 26.55 -28.82 -21.33
C LEU A 65 26.65 -28.99 -22.85
N GLY A 66 26.85 -27.90 -23.61
CA GLY A 66 27.07 -27.97 -25.06
C GLY A 66 28.41 -28.63 -25.43
N LEU A 67 29.47 -28.36 -24.66
CA LEU A 67 30.74 -29.08 -24.78
C LEU A 67 30.59 -30.56 -24.42
N ALA A 68 29.75 -30.89 -23.43
CA ALA A 68 29.44 -32.28 -23.10
C ALA A 68 28.70 -33.00 -24.23
N VAL A 69 27.70 -32.37 -24.86
CA VAL A 69 27.04 -32.93 -26.06
C VAL A 69 28.07 -33.17 -27.16
N THR A 70 28.89 -32.17 -27.47
CA THR A 70 29.96 -32.28 -28.48
C THR A 70 30.95 -33.39 -28.15
N GLY A 71 31.36 -33.49 -26.88
CA GLY A 71 32.30 -34.49 -26.39
C GLY A 71 31.75 -35.91 -26.51
N PHE A 72 30.59 -36.22 -25.94
CA PHE A 72 30.07 -37.59 -25.93
C PHE A 72 29.50 -38.07 -27.27
N TRP A 73 29.04 -37.15 -28.13
CA TRP A 73 28.50 -37.49 -29.46
C TRP A 73 29.55 -37.46 -30.56
N LEU A 74 30.31 -36.37 -30.67
CA LEU A 74 31.16 -36.10 -31.84
C LEU A 74 32.62 -36.45 -31.61
N ARG A 75 33.12 -36.32 -30.37
CA ARG A 75 34.53 -36.61 -30.01
C ARG A 75 34.66 -37.41 -28.72
N PRO A 76 34.12 -38.63 -28.65
CA PRO A 76 34.05 -39.42 -27.43
C PRO A 76 35.45 -39.79 -26.87
N ASP A 77 36.41 -40.04 -27.76
CA ASP A 77 37.77 -40.46 -27.35
C ASP A 77 38.66 -39.30 -26.90
N ASP A 78 38.32 -38.06 -27.28
CA ASP A 78 39.06 -36.85 -26.93
C ASP A 78 38.30 -36.04 -25.86
N LEU A 79 37.41 -35.14 -26.31
CA LEU A 79 36.69 -34.19 -25.46
C LEU A 79 35.71 -34.90 -24.51
N GLY A 80 35.06 -35.98 -24.96
CA GLY A 80 34.20 -36.80 -24.12
C GLY A 80 34.96 -37.43 -22.96
N ARG A 81 36.12 -38.02 -23.23
CA ARG A 81 37.02 -38.58 -22.22
C ARG A 81 37.53 -37.51 -21.25
N LEU A 82 37.97 -36.36 -21.75
CA LEU A 82 38.41 -35.25 -20.90
C LEU A 82 37.32 -34.79 -19.91
N LEU A 83 36.08 -34.64 -20.39
CA LEU A 83 34.95 -34.24 -19.54
C LEU A 83 34.51 -35.34 -18.57
N ALA A 84 34.73 -36.62 -18.89
CA ALA A 84 34.46 -37.75 -18.01
C ALA A 84 35.52 -37.89 -16.89
N ASP A 85 36.79 -37.66 -17.23
CA ASP A 85 37.92 -37.78 -16.29
C ASP A 85 38.07 -36.55 -15.37
N TRP A 86 37.71 -35.36 -15.89
CA TRP A 86 37.84 -34.07 -15.20
C TRP A 86 36.54 -33.25 -15.17
N PRO A 87 35.40 -33.81 -14.72
CA PRO A 87 34.09 -33.17 -14.84
C PRO A 87 34.02 -31.85 -14.06
N GLU A 88 34.35 -31.84 -12.77
CA GLU A 88 34.26 -30.62 -11.94
C GLU A 88 35.33 -29.61 -12.31
N THR A 89 36.55 -30.07 -12.58
CA THR A 89 37.67 -29.21 -12.99
C THR A 89 37.34 -28.47 -14.28
N SER A 90 36.78 -29.16 -15.28
CA SER A 90 36.36 -28.56 -16.54
C SER A 90 35.29 -27.48 -16.33
N LEU A 91 34.33 -27.71 -15.43
CA LEU A 91 33.32 -26.70 -15.06
C LEU A 91 33.96 -25.46 -14.42
N TYR A 92 34.80 -25.64 -13.42
CA TYR A 92 35.43 -24.52 -12.71
C TYR A 92 36.39 -23.74 -13.61
N VAL A 93 37.06 -24.41 -14.57
CA VAL A 93 37.83 -23.74 -15.62
C VAL A 93 36.92 -22.86 -16.49
N ILE A 94 35.73 -23.33 -16.88
CA ILE A 94 34.78 -22.50 -17.64
C ILE A 94 34.29 -21.31 -16.81
N PHE A 95 33.98 -21.49 -15.52
CA PHE A 95 33.61 -20.38 -14.64
C PHE A 95 34.76 -19.38 -14.43
N MET A 96 35.99 -19.86 -14.32
CA MET A 96 37.18 -19.01 -14.27
C MET A 96 37.33 -18.21 -15.56
N VAL A 97 37.25 -18.86 -16.74
CA VAL A 97 37.33 -18.17 -18.04
C VAL A 97 36.21 -17.15 -18.19
N MET A 98 34.98 -17.50 -17.81
CA MET A 98 33.84 -16.57 -17.78
C MET A 98 34.12 -15.34 -16.90
N ALA A 99 34.80 -15.50 -15.76
CA ALA A 99 35.14 -14.39 -14.87
C ALA A 99 36.35 -13.57 -15.36
N VAL A 100 37.36 -14.20 -15.95
CA VAL A 100 38.61 -13.57 -16.39
C VAL A 100 38.46 -12.88 -17.74
N ALA A 101 37.74 -13.47 -18.69
CA ALA A 101 37.62 -12.94 -20.05
C ALA A 101 37.18 -11.47 -20.09
N PRO A 102 36.14 -11.02 -19.36
CA PRO A 102 35.78 -9.61 -19.32
C PRO A 102 36.88 -8.71 -18.77
N LEU A 103 37.69 -9.19 -17.82
CA LEU A 103 38.79 -8.41 -17.23
C LEU A 103 39.93 -8.16 -18.21
N LEU A 104 40.20 -9.11 -19.12
CA LEU A 104 41.28 -9.02 -20.10
C LEU A 104 40.89 -8.23 -21.36
N TRP A 105 39.65 -8.37 -21.81
CA TRP A 105 39.17 -7.76 -23.07
C TRP A 105 38.31 -6.50 -22.86
N GLY A 106 38.31 -5.92 -21.66
CA GLY A 106 37.52 -4.72 -21.35
C GLY A 106 36.00 -4.94 -21.41
N GLY A 107 35.57 -6.19 -21.21
CA GLY A 107 34.16 -6.55 -21.10
C GLY A 107 33.57 -6.23 -19.72
N GLU A 108 32.24 -6.31 -19.62
CA GLU A 108 31.56 -6.06 -18.35
C GLU A 108 31.82 -7.19 -17.33
N PRO A 109 32.31 -6.90 -16.11
CA PRO A 109 32.51 -7.93 -15.09
C PRO A 109 31.20 -8.64 -14.76
N PHE A 110 31.21 -9.97 -14.64
CA PHE A 110 29.96 -10.73 -14.45
C PHE A 110 29.21 -10.37 -13.14
N THR A 111 29.93 -9.89 -12.12
CA THR A 111 29.36 -9.45 -10.84
C THR A 111 28.45 -8.25 -11.00
N THR A 112 28.68 -7.42 -12.03
CA THR A 112 27.89 -6.24 -12.37
C THR A 112 26.42 -6.62 -12.60
N HIS A 113 26.14 -7.75 -13.26
CA HIS A 113 24.77 -8.25 -13.46
C HIS A 113 24.02 -8.43 -12.13
N PHE A 114 24.69 -8.96 -11.11
CA PHE A 114 24.10 -9.18 -9.79
C PHE A 114 24.02 -7.88 -8.98
N ALA A 115 25.04 -7.02 -9.08
CA ALA A 115 25.04 -5.72 -8.41
C ALA A 115 23.94 -4.81 -8.93
N ARG A 116 23.67 -4.79 -10.25
CA ARG A 116 22.60 -4.02 -10.89
C ARG A 116 21.19 -4.39 -10.40
N ARG A 117 21.00 -5.58 -9.80
CA ARG A 117 19.71 -5.98 -9.19
C ARG A 117 19.49 -5.39 -7.80
N ARG A 118 20.56 -4.96 -7.13
CA ARG A 118 20.53 -4.40 -5.78
C ARG A 118 20.87 -2.92 -5.74
N ALA A 119 21.47 -2.40 -6.81
CA ALA A 119 21.97 -1.05 -6.89
C ALA A 119 21.14 -0.20 -7.88
N PRO A 120 20.95 1.09 -7.56
CA PRO A 120 20.29 2.05 -8.44
C PRO A 120 20.93 2.16 -9.84
N PRO A 121 20.18 2.30 -10.95
CA PRO A 121 20.74 2.58 -12.28
C PRO A 121 21.71 3.75 -12.33
N GLU A 122 21.48 4.76 -11.50
CA GLU A 122 22.23 6.00 -11.42
C GLU A 122 23.69 5.75 -11.03
N VAL A 123 23.93 4.70 -10.24
CA VAL A 123 25.27 4.35 -9.79
C VAL A 123 25.96 3.37 -10.72
N TRP A 124 25.29 2.80 -11.72
CA TRP A 124 25.89 1.75 -12.57
C TRP A 124 27.09 2.26 -13.37
N GLU A 125 27.04 3.52 -13.80
CA GLU A 125 28.13 4.14 -14.55
C GLU A 125 29.19 4.79 -13.63
N HIS A 126 28.91 4.88 -12.33
CA HIS A 126 29.79 5.53 -11.37
C HIS A 126 31.15 4.78 -11.25
N PRO A 127 32.29 5.49 -11.24
CA PRO A 127 33.61 4.85 -11.19
C PRO A 127 33.81 3.91 -10.00
N VAL A 128 33.24 4.25 -8.84
CA VAL A 128 33.29 3.41 -7.63
C VAL A 128 32.51 2.10 -7.83
N PHE A 129 31.33 2.14 -8.45
CA PHE A 129 30.54 0.94 -8.71
C PHE A 129 31.24 0.00 -9.68
N LYS A 130 31.78 0.53 -10.79
CA LYS A 130 32.58 -0.25 -11.75
C LYS A 130 33.80 -0.88 -11.09
N ARG A 131 34.52 -0.13 -10.26
CA ARG A 131 35.73 -0.61 -9.59
C ARG A 131 35.44 -1.67 -8.52
N ILE A 132 34.36 -1.53 -7.75
CA ILE A 132 33.91 -2.56 -6.80
C ILE A 132 33.61 -3.88 -7.54
N ASN A 133 32.85 -3.83 -8.63
CA ASN A 133 32.53 -5.03 -9.42
C ASN A 133 33.76 -5.64 -10.09
N LEU A 134 34.72 -4.82 -10.55
CA LEU A 134 36.00 -5.29 -11.07
C LEU A 134 36.77 -6.10 -10.02
N HIS A 135 36.92 -5.56 -8.80
CA HIS A 135 37.59 -6.26 -7.70
C HIS A 135 36.86 -7.54 -7.29
N MET A 136 35.53 -7.48 -7.21
CA MET A 136 34.71 -8.64 -6.88
C MET A 136 34.84 -9.75 -7.93
N THR A 137 34.80 -9.41 -9.22
CA THR A 137 35.01 -10.39 -10.29
C THR A 137 36.42 -10.97 -10.26
N GLY A 138 37.46 -10.18 -9.93
CA GLY A 138 38.81 -10.68 -9.72
C GLY A 138 38.91 -11.71 -8.59
N VAL A 139 38.25 -11.45 -7.45
CA VAL A 139 38.19 -12.41 -6.34
C VAL A 139 37.46 -13.70 -6.74
N TRP A 140 36.32 -13.58 -7.43
CA TRP A 140 35.60 -14.74 -7.93
C TRP A 140 36.40 -15.56 -8.96
N ALA A 141 37.18 -14.90 -9.82
CA ALA A 141 38.11 -15.59 -10.72
C ALA A 141 39.16 -16.41 -9.94
N GLY A 142 39.75 -15.84 -8.89
CA GLY A 142 40.69 -16.54 -8.00
C GLY A 142 40.04 -17.71 -7.25
N ILE A 143 38.79 -17.55 -6.82
CA ILE A 143 38.01 -18.63 -6.18
C ILE A 143 37.76 -19.76 -7.19
N PHE A 144 37.29 -19.47 -8.40
CA PHE A 144 37.05 -20.51 -9.42
C PHE A 144 38.34 -21.23 -9.83
N PHE A 145 39.46 -20.51 -9.94
CA PHE A 145 40.76 -21.11 -10.16
C PHE A 145 41.16 -22.06 -9.01
N SER A 146 40.97 -21.63 -7.77
CA SER A 146 41.25 -22.46 -6.59
C SER A 146 40.34 -23.70 -6.52
N CYS A 147 39.07 -23.57 -6.90
CA CYS A 147 38.15 -24.70 -7.03
C CYS A 147 38.62 -25.67 -8.13
N ALA A 148 39.05 -25.17 -9.29
CA ALA A 148 39.57 -26.02 -10.37
C ALA A 148 40.82 -26.80 -9.95
N ILE A 149 41.75 -26.17 -9.22
CA ILE A 149 42.90 -26.86 -8.63
C ILE A 149 42.44 -27.92 -7.63
N SER A 150 41.57 -27.54 -6.69
CA SER A 150 41.05 -28.45 -5.67
C SER A 150 40.43 -29.70 -6.27
N THR A 151 39.61 -29.56 -7.32
CA THR A 151 38.95 -30.69 -7.97
C THR A 151 39.89 -31.49 -8.88
N ALA A 152 40.99 -30.91 -9.34
CA ALA A 152 42.00 -31.60 -10.13
C ALA A 152 42.88 -32.54 -9.27
N ILE A 153 43.14 -32.19 -8.01
CA ILE A 153 44.07 -32.92 -7.13
C ILE A 153 43.78 -34.44 -7.07
N PRO A 154 42.54 -34.91 -6.82
CA PRO A 154 42.26 -36.35 -6.78
C PRO A 154 42.49 -37.08 -8.11
N SER A 155 42.31 -36.38 -9.24
CA SER A 155 42.54 -36.94 -10.57
C SER A 155 44.03 -36.98 -10.96
N ILE A 156 44.88 -36.14 -10.36
CA ILE A 156 46.35 -36.18 -10.56
C ILE A 156 47.02 -37.15 -9.58
N TRP A 157 46.55 -37.21 -8.33
CA TRP A 157 47.08 -38.08 -7.28
C TRP A 157 46.04 -39.15 -6.88
N PRO A 158 46.13 -40.37 -7.43
CA PRO A 158 45.20 -41.46 -7.13
C PRO A 158 45.14 -41.84 -5.63
N ALA A 159 46.20 -41.56 -4.86
CA ALA A 159 46.18 -41.77 -3.41
C ALA A 159 45.12 -40.91 -2.68
N LEU A 160 44.65 -39.83 -3.32
CA LEU A 160 43.62 -38.91 -2.80
C LEU A 160 42.24 -39.15 -3.44
N SER A 161 42.09 -40.15 -4.31
CA SER A 161 40.85 -40.45 -5.04
C SER A 161 39.98 -41.51 -4.34
N ALA A 162 40.12 -41.68 -3.03
CA ALA A 162 39.36 -42.67 -2.27
C ALA A 162 38.79 -42.10 -0.96
N GLY A 163 37.55 -42.48 -0.65
CA GLY A 163 36.91 -42.24 0.63
C GLY A 163 36.71 -40.75 0.97
N PRO A 164 36.90 -40.33 2.24
CA PRO A 164 36.56 -38.98 2.68
C PRO A 164 37.43 -37.89 2.07
N LEU A 165 38.65 -38.21 1.60
CA LEU A 165 39.55 -37.25 0.96
C LEU A 165 39.03 -36.80 -0.41
N GLU A 166 38.43 -37.71 -1.18
CA GLU A 166 37.84 -37.35 -2.46
C GLU A 166 36.66 -36.36 -2.27
N LEU A 167 35.81 -36.61 -1.27
CA LEU A 167 34.72 -35.72 -0.90
C LEU A 167 35.24 -34.35 -0.44
N LEU A 168 36.34 -34.33 0.33
CA LEU A 168 36.99 -33.11 0.77
C LEU A 168 37.40 -32.22 -0.41
N PHE A 169 38.14 -32.78 -1.37
CA PHE A 169 38.70 -32.03 -2.50
C PHE A 169 37.67 -31.68 -3.58
N ARG A 170 36.70 -32.57 -3.86
CA ARG A 170 35.71 -32.34 -4.93
C ARG A 170 34.49 -31.55 -4.48
N VAL A 171 34.16 -31.55 -3.18
CA VAL A 171 32.91 -30.95 -2.66
C VAL A 171 33.16 -29.96 -1.53
N ILE A 172 33.76 -30.41 -0.42
CA ILE A 172 33.84 -29.60 0.81
C ILE A 172 34.71 -28.35 0.61
N LEU A 173 35.90 -28.49 0.03
CA LEU A 173 36.81 -27.36 -0.23
C LEU A 173 36.19 -26.37 -1.21
N PRO A 174 35.68 -26.76 -2.40
CA PRO A 174 34.97 -25.85 -3.28
C PRO A 174 33.76 -25.17 -2.61
N ALA A 175 32.93 -25.91 -1.88
CA ALA A 175 31.79 -25.32 -1.17
C ALA A 175 32.23 -24.29 -0.13
N THR A 176 33.32 -24.56 0.59
CA THR A 176 33.90 -23.64 1.59
C THR A 176 34.45 -22.38 0.92
N LEU A 177 35.13 -22.51 -0.22
CA LEU A 177 35.61 -21.35 -0.99
C LEU A 177 34.46 -20.49 -1.52
N LEU A 178 33.42 -21.11 -2.11
CA LEU A 178 32.29 -20.41 -2.70
C LEU A 178 31.38 -19.77 -1.64
N LEU A 179 30.98 -20.53 -0.62
CA LEU A 179 29.99 -20.12 0.39
C LEU A 179 30.64 -19.47 1.62
N GLY A 180 31.83 -19.93 2.02
CA GLY A 180 32.53 -19.43 3.20
C GLY A 180 33.41 -18.20 2.92
N ILE A 181 33.93 -18.05 1.71
CA ILE A 181 34.78 -16.90 1.34
C ILE A 181 34.06 -15.99 0.33
N GLY A 182 33.61 -16.56 -0.80
CA GLY A 182 33.02 -15.79 -1.90
C GLY A 182 31.78 -15.00 -1.49
N LEU A 183 30.83 -15.66 -0.81
CA LEU A 183 29.56 -15.03 -0.42
C LEU A 183 29.73 -13.94 0.68
N PRO A 184 30.48 -14.16 1.78
CA PRO A 184 30.72 -13.12 2.77
C PRO A 184 31.49 -11.93 2.19
N PHE A 185 32.50 -12.19 1.35
CA PHE A 185 33.23 -11.13 0.65
C PHE A 185 32.29 -10.28 -0.21
N THR A 186 31.43 -10.94 -1.01
CA THR A 186 30.43 -10.27 -1.86
C THR A 186 29.46 -9.39 -1.06
N ARG A 187 29.12 -9.79 0.18
CA ARG A 187 28.23 -9.01 1.06
C ARG A 187 28.93 -7.83 1.74
N GLY A 188 30.16 -8.02 2.20
CA GLY A 188 30.87 -7.02 3.02
C GLY A 188 31.75 -6.04 2.23
N TYR A 189 32.28 -6.46 1.09
CA TYR A 189 33.29 -5.69 0.35
C TYR A 189 32.81 -4.32 -0.15
N PRO A 190 31.58 -4.14 -0.69
CA PRO A 190 31.11 -2.84 -1.13
C PRO A 190 31.12 -1.78 -0.01
N ALA A 191 30.63 -2.15 1.18
CA ALA A 191 30.61 -1.26 2.35
C ALA A 191 32.03 -0.96 2.89
N HIS A 192 32.92 -1.95 2.88
CA HIS A 192 34.33 -1.74 3.22
C HIS A 192 34.99 -0.75 2.24
N TYR A 193 34.78 -0.92 0.94
CA TYR A 193 35.37 -0.08 -0.10
C TYR A 193 34.83 1.37 -0.04
N GLN A 194 33.54 1.55 0.24
CA GLN A 194 32.93 2.86 0.48
C GLN A 194 33.53 3.57 1.70
N ARG A 195 33.66 2.87 2.85
CA ARG A 195 34.31 3.42 4.05
C ARG A 195 35.76 3.84 3.80
N LYS A 196 36.51 3.04 3.02
CA LYS A 196 37.89 3.37 2.63
C LYS A 196 37.98 4.70 1.85
N LEU A 197 36.92 5.08 1.16
CA LEU A 197 36.81 6.34 0.42
C LEU A 197 36.22 7.50 1.25
N GLY A 198 35.98 7.31 2.55
CA GLY A 198 35.36 8.31 3.42
C GLY A 198 33.85 8.46 3.19
N LEU A 199 33.20 7.51 2.52
CA LEU A 199 31.76 7.53 2.26
C LEU A 199 31.00 6.72 3.32
N GLU A 200 29.86 7.22 3.78
CA GLU A 200 28.94 6.42 4.60
C GLU A 200 28.29 5.32 3.74
N PRO A 201 28.41 4.04 4.13
CA PRO A 201 27.79 2.94 3.39
C PRO A 201 26.27 2.99 3.50
N VAL A 202 25.59 3.03 2.36
CA VAL A 202 24.13 2.88 2.32
C VAL A 202 23.77 1.47 2.82
N SER A 203 23.07 1.37 3.95
CA SER A 203 22.68 0.08 4.54
C SER A 203 21.68 -0.65 3.65
N THR A 204 22.14 -1.61 2.85
CA THR A 204 21.26 -2.52 2.09
C THR A 204 20.74 -3.67 2.98
N GLY A 205 20.24 -3.32 4.17
CA GLY A 205 19.79 -4.26 5.21
C GLY A 205 18.29 -4.57 5.20
N HIS A 206 17.53 -4.05 4.24
CA HIS A 206 16.15 -4.49 3.99
C HIS A 206 16.04 -4.95 2.55
N SER A 207 15.50 -6.15 2.34
CA SER A 207 15.18 -6.68 1.03
C SER A 207 14.14 -5.80 0.36
N VAL A 208 14.61 -4.81 -0.39
CA VAL A 208 13.82 -4.11 -1.40
C VAL A 208 13.46 -5.14 -2.46
N SER A 209 12.25 -5.69 -2.38
CA SER A 209 11.61 -6.30 -3.54
C SER A 209 11.53 -5.19 -4.59
N GLY A 210 12.21 -5.45 -5.71
CA GLY A 210 12.91 -4.40 -6.43
C GLY A 210 12.06 -3.24 -6.90
N THR A 211 12.59 -2.03 -6.71
CA THR A 211 12.74 -1.18 -7.88
C THR A 211 14.07 -0.41 -7.89
N LYS A 212 14.41 -0.01 -9.13
CA LYS A 212 15.38 1.03 -9.50
C LYS A 212 15.00 2.40 -8.92
N PRO A 213 15.93 3.21 -8.41
CA PRO A 213 15.85 4.67 -8.45
C PRO A 213 16.23 5.19 -9.86
N ALA A 214 16.20 6.52 -10.02
CA ALA A 214 15.94 7.22 -11.28
C ALA A 214 17.18 7.92 -11.90
N GLY A 215 17.47 7.60 -13.16
CA GLY A 215 18.39 8.30 -14.07
C GLY A 215 17.60 8.81 -15.29
N PRO A 216 18.09 9.85 -15.98
CA PRO A 216 17.27 10.82 -16.69
C PRO A 216 16.45 10.16 -17.80
N PHE A 217 15.16 10.50 -17.81
CA PHE A 217 14.14 10.08 -18.75
C PHE A 217 14.68 9.83 -20.17
N SER A 218 14.80 8.57 -20.55
CA SER A 218 14.79 8.16 -21.95
C SER A 218 13.43 7.54 -22.24
N PRO A 219 12.57 8.20 -23.04
CA PRO A 219 11.28 7.66 -23.42
C PRO A 219 11.45 6.31 -24.13
N VAL A 220 10.81 5.27 -23.61
CA VAL A 220 10.41 4.15 -24.46
C VAL A 220 9.27 4.68 -25.33
N PRO A 221 9.31 4.55 -26.67
CA PRO A 221 8.20 4.97 -27.51
C PRO A 221 6.99 4.11 -27.16
N VAL A 222 6.04 4.73 -26.45
CA VAL A 222 4.73 4.16 -26.24
C VAL A 222 4.02 4.24 -27.58
N LYS A 223 3.69 3.09 -28.17
CA LYS A 223 2.74 3.06 -29.28
C LYS A 223 1.50 3.80 -28.82
N ALA A 224 1.14 4.86 -29.53
CA ALA A 224 -0.21 5.42 -29.47
C ALA A 224 -1.16 4.30 -29.93
N SER A 225 -1.63 3.49 -28.99
CA SER A 225 -2.82 2.70 -29.22
C SER A 225 -3.98 3.69 -29.26
N SER A 226 -4.85 3.46 -30.23
CA SER A 226 -6.09 4.15 -30.49
C SER A 226 -6.81 4.65 -29.24
N SER A 227 -7.52 5.77 -29.44
CA SER A 227 -8.58 6.33 -28.61
C SER A 227 -9.65 5.30 -28.27
N ASP A 228 -9.32 4.34 -27.40
CA ASP A 228 -10.30 3.47 -26.77
C ASP A 228 -10.96 4.32 -25.69
N GLU A 229 -12.06 4.97 -26.09
CA GLU A 229 -12.92 5.82 -25.29
C GLU A 229 -13.20 5.17 -23.91
N GLU A 230 -13.06 5.97 -22.84
CA GLU A 230 -13.62 5.61 -21.54
C GLU A 230 -15.12 5.39 -21.73
N ALA A 231 -15.54 4.12 -21.74
CA ALA A 231 -16.94 3.77 -21.95
C ALA A 231 -17.82 4.47 -20.89
N PRO A 232 -18.95 5.08 -21.29
CA PRO A 232 -19.86 5.71 -20.35
C PRO A 232 -20.39 4.69 -19.34
N MET A 233 -20.39 5.07 -18.05
CA MET A 233 -20.79 4.26 -16.89
C MET A 233 -22.25 3.74 -16.90
N SER A 234 -23.06 4.05 -17.91
CA SER A 234 -24.51 4.17 -17.76
C SER A 234 -25.31 2.86 -17.67
N ASN A 235 -24.70 1.69 -17.46
CA ASN A 235 -25.43 0.41 -17.29
C ASN A 235 -24.66 -0.71 -16.56
N SER A 236 -23.54 -0.42 -15.89
CA SER A 236 -22.79 -1.48 -15.16
C SER A 236 -23.60 -1.95 -13.94
N GLN A 237 -23.69 -3.27 -13.74
CA GLN A 237 -24.28 -3.89 -12.55
C GLN A 237 -23.20 -4.39 -11.57
N THR A 238 -21.95 -3.96 -11.75
CA THR A 238 -20.81 -4.49 -10.99
C THR A 238 -20.26 -3.46 -10.02
N ILE A 239 -20.18 -3.84 -8.76
CA ILE A 239 -19.38 -3.16 -7.72
C ILE A 239 -17.99 -3.80 -7.72
N VAL A 240 -16.94 -2.98 -7.82
CA VAL A 240 -15.55 -3.47 -7.77
C VAL A 240 -14.92 -3.12 -6.44
N ALA A 241 -14.49 -4.13 -5.70
CA ALA A 241 -13.76 -4.00 -4.45
C ALA A 241 -12.26 -4.25 -4.64
N ILE A 242 -11.42 -3.38 -4.09
CA ILE A 242 -9.99 -3.61 -3.93
C ILE A 242 -9.74 -4.14 -2.52
N ASN A 243 -9.21 -5.36 -2.43
CA ASN A 243 -8.78 -5.96 -1.18
C ASN A 243 -7.26 -5.81 -1.01
N GLY A 244 -6.87 -4.98 -0.05
CA GLY A 244 -5.48 -4.73 0.34
C GLY A 244 -4.91 -5.74 1.32
N SER A 245 -5.69 -6.73 1.77
CA SER A 245 -5.20 -7.74 2.69
C SER A 245 -4.15 -8.66 2.03
N PRO A 246 -3.06 -9.01 2.73
CA PRO A 246 -2.16 -10.08 2.29
C PRO A 246 -2.80 -11.48 2.42
N HIS A 247 -3.91 -11.61 3.15
CA HIS A 247 -4.63 -12.86 3.41
C HIS A 247 -5.92 -12.92 2.59
N ALA A 248 -5.81 -12.91 1.27
CA ALA A 248 -6.96 -13.06 0.37
C ALA A 248 -7.74 -14.36 0.69
N GLY A 249 -9.07 -14.28 0.63
CA GLY A 249 -9.99 -15.41 0.86
C GLY A 249 -10.20 -15.82 2.33
N ILE A 250 -9.20 -15.65 3.20
CA ILE A 250 -9.28 -16.11 4.61
C ILE A 250 -9.19 -15.00 5.66
N GLY A 251 -8.68 -13.83 5.29
CA GLY A 251 -8.48 -12.71 6.23
C GLY A 251 -9.78 -11.97 6.55
N ASN A 252 -9.81 -11.28 7.69
CA ASN A 252 -10.98 -10.53 8.16
C ASN A 252 -11.49 -9.48 7.15
N THR A 253 -10.60 -8.82 6.41
CA THR A 253 -11.00 -7.89 5.33
C THR A 253 -11.78 -8.61 4.22
N SER A 254 -11.36 -9.82 3.85
CA SER A 254 -12.05 -10.64 2.86
C SER A 254 -13.43 -11.06 3.39
N LEU A 255 -13.50 -11.48 4.66
CA LEU A 255 -14.78 -11.85 5.30
C LEU A 255 -15.77 -10.67 5.34
N MET A 256 -15.30 -9.48 5.68
CA MET A 256 -16.15 -8.27 5.67
C MET A 256 -16.65 -7.90 4.27
N LEU A 257 -15.83 -8.09 3.23
CA LEU A 257 -16.28 -7.92 1.84
C LEU A 257 -17.36 -8.94 1.48
N GLU A 258 -17.18 -10.20 1.89
CA GLU A 258 -18.17 -11.26 1.65
C GLU A 258 -19.49 -11.03 2.42
N MET A 259 -19.47 -10.36 3.58
CA MET A 259 -20.70 -9.96 4.28
C MET A 259 -21.59 -9.01 3.46
N LEU A 260 -21.00 -8.22 2.54
CA LEU A 260 -21.75 -7.30 1.67
C LEU A 260 -22.43 -8.04 0.50
N ARG A 261 -21.88 -9.19 0.08
CA ARG A 261 -22.26 -9.87 -1.15
C ARG A 261 -23.73 -10.29 -1.20
N PRO A 262 -24.34 -10.90 -0.16
CA PRO A 262 -25.74 -11.35 -0.22
C PRO A 262 -26.70 -10.19 -0.50
N THR A 263 -26.59 -9.10 0.26
CA THR A 263 -27.44 -7.92 0.10
C THR A 263 -27.22 -7.25 -1.26
N LEU A 264 -25.98 -7.11 -1.74
CA LEU A 264 -25.74 -6.56 -3.07
C LEU A 264 -26.38 -7.42 -4.17
N LYS A 265 -26.24 -8.75 -4.07
CA LYS A 265 -26.81 -9.70 -5.02
C LYS A 265 -28.33 -9.67 -5.04
N GLU A 266 -28.99 -9.60 -3.88
CA GLU A 266 -30.45 -9.43 -3.76
C GLU A 266 -30.93 -8.14 -4.43
N GLN A 267 -30.09 -7.10 -4.44
CA GLN A 267 -30.36 -5.82 -5.08
C GLN A 267 -29.96 -5.79 -6.57
N GLY A 268 -29.57 -6.94 -7.15
CA GLY A 268 -29.21 -7.10 -8.56
C GLY A 268 -27.79 -6.64 -8.93
N LEU A 269 -26.93 -6.39 -7.93
CA LEU A 269 -25.56 -5.94 -8.12
C LEU A 269 -24.56 -7.07 -7.84
N GLU A 270 -23.63 -7.26 -8.75
CA GLU A 270 -22.54 -8.24 -8.60
C GLU A 270 -21.32 -7.59 -7.92
N LEU A 271 -20.73 -8.28 -6.94
CA LEU A 271 -19.52 -7.83 -6.25
C LEU A 271 -18.28 -8.55 -6.83
N GLU A 272 -17.45 -7.82 -7.57
CA GLU A 272 -16.14 -8.31 -8.01
C GLU A 272 -15.06 -7.88 -7.00
N VAL A 273 -14.31 -8.82 -6.45
CA VAL A 273 -13.19 -8.54 -5.53
C VAL A 273 -11.86 -8.75 -6.24
N ILE A 274 -11.03 -7.72 -6.28
CA ILE A 274 -9.66 -7.78 -6.80
C ILE A 274 -8.71 -7.79 -5.60
N ASN A 275 -8.02 -8.92 -5.40
CA ASN A 275 -7.03 -9.06 -4.34
C ASN A 275 -5.69 -8.52 -4.80
N LEU A 276 -5.18 -7.49 -4.11
CA LEU A 276 -3.86 -6.92 -4.43
C LEU A 276 -2.72 -7.92 -4.19
N SER A 277 -2.92 -8.93 -3.35
CA SER A 277 -1.95 -10.02 -3.13
C SER A 277 -1.83 -10.99 -4.31
N GLU A 278 -2.75 -10.96 -5.27
CA GLU A 278 -2.84 -11.91 -6.38
C GLU A 278 -2.43 -11.30 -7.73
N ILE A 279 -2.20 -9.98 -7.79
CA ILE A 279 -1.84 -9.24 -9.01
C ILE A 279 -0.38 -8.75 -8.96
N GLU A 280 0.20 -8.52 -10.14
CA GLU A 280 1.52 -7.89 -10.23
C GLU A 280 1.37 -6.37 -10.19
N LEU A 281 1.82 -5.76 -9.09
CA LEU A 281 1.78 -4.32 -8.91
C LEU A 281 3.12 -3.81 -8.36
N THR A 282 3.78 -2.96 -9.14
CA THR A 282 5.04 -2.31 -8.76
C THR A 282 4.74 -1.01 -8.01
N TYR A 283 5.62 -0.58 -7.11
CA TYR A 283 5.45 0.70 -6.42
C TYR A 283 5.64 1.90 -7.34
N CYS A 284 5.01 3.02 -6.95
CA CYS A 284 5.13 4.26 -7.70
C CYS A 284 6.54 4.83 -7.58
N HIS A 285 7.15 5.18 -8.71
CA HIS A 285 8.48 5.80 -8.74
C HIS A 285 8.47 7.32 -8.49
N GLY A 286 7.29 7.94 -8.33
CA GLY A 286 7.19 9.40 -8.19
C GLY A 286 7.67 10.18 -9.43
N CYS A 287 7.83 9.52 -10.58
CA CYS A 287 8.41 10.13 -11.79
C CYS A 287 7.49 11.10 -12.53
N ALA A 288 6.22 11.22 -12.11
CA ALA A 288 5.20 12.08 -12.70
C ALA A 288 4.92 11.90 -14.22
N TRP A 289 5.47 10.87 -14.86
CA TRP A 289 5.24 10.53 -16.26
C TRP A 289 3.76 10.38 -16.61
N CYS A 290 2.95 9.86 -15.68
CA CYS A 290 1.51 9.71 -15.86
C CYS A 290 0.74 11.03 -15.90
N LEU A 291 1.30 12.12 -15.34
CA LEU A 291 0.73 13.46 -15.38
C LEU A 291 1.06 14.16 -16.71
N GLU A 292 2.25 13.87 -17.24
CA GLU A 292 2.73 14.49 -18.48
C GLU A 292 2.21 13.76 -19.73
N LYS A 293 2.18 12.43 -19.69
CA LYS A 293 1.79 11.57 -20.83
C LYS A 293 0.40 10.93 -20.68
N GLY A 294 -0.27 11.16 -19.55
CA GLY A 294 -1.62 10.64 -19.29
C GLY A 294 -1.71 9.20 -18.79
N GLN A 295 -0.63 8.44 -18.92
CA GLN A 295 -0.57 7.02 -18.57
C GLN A 295 0.76 6.65 -17.93
N CYS A 296 0.77 5.65 -17.05
CA CYS A 296 2.01 5.12 -16.51
C CYS A 296 2.76 4.27 -17.55
N TRP A 297 4.11 4.38 -17.55
CA TRP A 297 5.01 3.59 -18.38
C TRP A 297 5.30 2.17 -17.83
N ILE A 298 5.10 1.95 -16.53
CA ILE A 298 5.21 0.62 -15.92
C ILE A 298 4.09 -0.27 -16.48
N ASP A 299 4.49 -1.40 -17.06
CA ASP A 299 3.61 -2.42 -17.63
C ASP A 299 3.35 -3.52 -16.60
N ASP A 300 2.30 -3.32 -15.80
CA ASP A 300 1.84 -4.23 -14.75
C ASP A 300 0.30 -4.20 -14.64
N ASP A 301 -0.27 -4.93 -13.68
CA ASP A 301 -1.74 -5.08 -13.56
C ASP A 301 -2.46 -3.79 -13.11
N HIS A 302 -1.73 -2.70 -12.79
CA HIS A 302 -2.29 -1.41 -12.40
C HIS A 302 -3.34 -0.93 -13.40
N ARG A 303 -2.97 -0.88 -14.68
CA ARG A 303 -3.82 -0.29 -15.73
C ARG A 303 -5.12 -1.07 -15.90
N LYS A 304 -5.03 -2.40 -15.92
CA LYS A 304 -6.19 -3.30 -16.05
C LYS A 304 -7.13 -3.13 -14.85
N THR A 305 -6.55 -3.08 -13.65
CA THR A 305 -7.30 -2.93 -12.39
C THR A 305 -8.02 -1.59 -12.35
N THR A 306 -7.31 -0.49 -12.60
CA THR A 306 -7.88 0.86 -12.56
C THR A 306 -9.01 1.06 -13.58
N ARG A 307 -8.91 0.48 -14.78
CA ARG A 307 -10.01 0.53 -15.76
C ARG A 307 -11.29 -0.11 -15.23
N LYS A 308 -11.19 -1.24 -14.50
CA LYS A 308 -12.36 -1.89 -13.89
C LYS A 308 -13.02 -0.97 -12.86
N LEU A 309 -12.24 -0.30 -12.01
CA LEU A 309 -12.78 0.65 -11.03
C LEU A 309 -13.49 1.83 -11.73
N LEU A 310 -12.89 2.37 -12.78
CA LEU A 310 -13.46 3.48 -13.55
C LEU A 310 -14.74 3.07 -14.28
N ALA A 311 -14.88 1.82 -14.72
CA ALA A 311 -16.08 1.30 -15.37
C ALA A 311 -17.17 0.78 -14.39
N ALA A 312 -16.83 0.55 -13.12
CA ALA A 312 -17.74 -0.02 -12.14
C ALA A 312 -18.94 0.90 -11.82
N ALA A 313 -20.05 0.30 -11.38
CA ALA A 313 -21.22 1.02 -10.86
C ALA A 313 -20.95 1.65 -9.49
N GLY A 314 -20.03 1.06 -8.72
CA GLY A 314 -19.54 1.56 -7.44
C GLY A 314 -18.21 0.91 -7.08
N VAL A 315 -17.49 1.52 -6.13
CA VAL A 315 -16.12 1.11 -5.75
C VAL A 315 -16.02 0.89 -4.26
N ILE A 316 -15.36 -0.20 -3.85
CA ILE A 316 -15.03 -0.45 -2.45
C ILE A 316 -13.52 -0.47 -2.29
N LEU A 317 -12.99 0.26 -1.32
CA LEU A 317 -11.59 0.16 -0.92
C LEU A 317 -11.52 -0.50 0.45
N ALA A 318 -10.87 -1.66 0.53
CA ALA A 318 -10.81 -2.47 1.73
C ALA A 318 -9.37 -2.78 2.12
N SER A 319 -8.97 -2.47 3.35
CA SER A 319 -7.62 -2.78 3.85
C SER A 319 -7.67 -3.17 5.33
N PRO A 320 -6.88 -4.14 5.79
CA PRO A 320 -6.60 -4.23 7.21
C PRO A 320 -5.71 -3.06 7.66
N VAL A 321 -5.68 -2.84 8.97
CA VAL A 321 -4.84 -1.81 9.61
C VAL A 321 -3.52 -2.41 10.05
N TYR A 322 -2.45 -2.11 9.33
CA TYR A 322 -1.09 -2.50 9.67
C TYR A 322 -0.31 -1.24 10.07
N PHE A 323 0.13 -1.18 11.33
CA PHE A 323 0.80 0.00 11.91
C PHE A 323 -0.01 1.31 11.73
N HIS A 324 -1.27 1.31 12.16
CA HIS A 324 -2.19 2.47 12.10
C HIS A 324 -2.50 3.02 10.70
N GLN A 325 -2.24 2.22 9.66
CA GLN A 325 -2.47 2.62 8.28
C GLN A 325 -2.94 1.46 7.41
N VAL A 326 -3.34 1.78 6.19
CA VAL A 326 -3.56 0.79 5.13
C VAL A 326 -2.30 -0.07 4.91
N THR A 327 -2.46 -1.26 4.36
CA THR A 327 -1.32 -2.13 4.04
C THR A 327 -0.41 -1.52 2.98
N ALA A 328 0.84 -1.99 2.93
CA ALA A 328 1.78 -1.60 1.88
C ALA A 328 1.25 -1.93 0.47
N GLN A 329 0.49 -3.02 0.33
CA GLN A 329 -0.19 -3.40 -0.91
C GLN A 329 -1.21 -2.34 -1.32
N MET A 330 -2.10 -1.96 -0.41
CA MET A 330 -3.09 -0.92 -0.65
C MET A 330 -2.42 0.43 -0.93
N LYS A 331 -1.40 0.81 -0.15
CA LYS A 331 -0.68 2.07 -0.36
C LYS A 331 0.03 2.11 -1.71
N THR A 332 0.63 0.99 -2.13
CA THR A 332 1.23 0.85 -3.47
C THR A 332 0.19 1.07 -4.56
N PHE A 333 -1.00 0.49 -4.42
CA PHE A 333 -2.11 0.73 -5.35
C PHE A 333 -2.55 2.19 -5.38
N ILE A 334 -2.72 2.82 -4.22
CA ILE A 334 -3.11 4.24 -4.12
C ILE A 334 -2.06 5.14 -4.78
N ASP A 335 -0.77 4.96 -4.48
CA ASP A 335 0.31 5.81 -5.00
C ASP A 335 0.49 5.68 -6.51
N ARG A 336 0.15 4.52 -7.09
CA ARG A 336 0.16 4.30 -8.55
C ARG A 336 -0.98 5.04 -9.26
N ASN A 337 -1.99 5.53 -8.53
CA ASN A 337 -3.15 6.25 -9.06
C ASN A 337 -3.08 7.78 -8.90
N LEU A 338 -1.91 8.36 -8.59
CA LEU A 338 -1.72 9.81 -8.44
C LEU A 338 -2.39 10.64 -9.56
N ALA A 339 -2.19 10.25 -10.83
CA ALA A 339 -2.77 10.95 -11.99
C ALA A 339 -4.29 11.01 -11.98
N LEU A 340 -4.97 10.01 -11.39
CA LEU A 340 -6.42 10.05 -11.25
C LEU A 340 -6.89 11.05 -10.20
N GLY A 341 -6.08 11.28 -9.15
CA GLY A 341 -6.33 12.35 -8.19
C GLY A 341 -6.33 13.74 -8.84
N HIS A 342 -5.56 13.93 -9.93
CA HIS A 342 -5.49 15.21 -10.64
C HIS A 342 -6.51 15.32 -11.79
N LYS A 343 -7.08 14.19 -12.21
CA LYS A 343 -8.03 14.08 -13.32
C LYS A 343 -9.42 13.74 -12.79
N PRO A 344 -10.12 14.70 -12.18
CA PRO A 344 -11.47 14.50 -11.68
C PRO A 344 -12.38 14.08 -12.84
N ARG A 345 -13.42 13.32 -12.49
CA ARG A 345 -14.44 12.85 -13.43
C ARG A 345 -15.76 13.55 -13.14
N PRO A 346 -16.52 13.91 -14.17
CA PRO A 346 -17.80 14.62 -14.01
C PRO A 346 -18.88 13.69 -13.43
N ASN A 347 -18.77 12.40 -13.75
CA ASN A 347 -19.67 11.35 -13.30
C ASN A 347 -19.17 10.76 -12.00
N TRP A 348 -20.01 10.84 -10.97
CA TRP A 348 -19.69 10.30 -9.66
C TRP A 348 -20.47 9.02 -9.42
N LYS A 349 -19.84 8.08 -8.72
CA LYS A 349 -20.43 6.80 -8.34
C LYS A 349 -20.37 6.63 -6.82
N PRO A 350 -21.25 5.83 -6.20
CA PRO A 350 -21.13 5.56 -4.79
C PRO A 350 -19.96 4.61 -4.51
N GLY A 351 -19.39 4.72 -3.33
CA GLY A 351 -18.32 3.86 -2.87
C GLY A 351 -18.35 3.62 -1.38
N LEU A 352 -17.56 2.66 -0.92
CA LEU A 352 -17.50 2.25 0.48
C LEU A 352 -16.05 2.06 0.93
N ALA A 353 -15.73 2.49 2.15
CA ALA A 353 -14.47 2.17 2.80
C ALA A 353 -14.65 0.99 3.76
N VAL A 354 -13.72 0.04 3.75
CA VAL A 354 -13.74 -1.12 4.66
C VAL A 354 -12.40 -1.23 5.37
N SER A 355 -12.43 -1.37 6.69
CA SER A 355 -11.22 -1.44 7.50
C SER A 355 -11.37 -2.38 8.68
N VAL A 356 -10.32 -3.14 8.98
CA VAL A 356 -10.29 -4.03 10.16
C VAL A 356 -8.95 -3.95 10.86
N SER A 357 -8.97 -3.79 12.17
CA SER A 357 -7.78 -3.77 13.02
C SER A 357 -7.80 -4.94 14.01
N ALA A 358 -6.63 -5.25 14.58
CA ALA A 358 -6.55 -6.14 15.75
C ALA A 358 -6.84 -5.39 17.07
N GLY A 359 -7.14 -4.09 17.01
CA GLY A 359 -7.48 -3.32 18.22
C GLY A 359 -7.49 -1.80 18.05
N LEU A 360 -6.71 -1.21 17.13
CA LEU A 360 -6.64 0.25 16.96
C LEU A 360 -6.50 0.68 15.48
N GLY A 361 -7.10 1.83 15.14
CA GLY A 361 -6.85 2.56 13.89
C GLY A 361 -7.76 2.20 12.71
N GLU A 362 -8.77 1.35 12.91
CA GLU A 362 -9.73 0.96 11.86
C GLU A 362 -10.54 2.15 11.36
N SER A 363 -11.00 3.01 12.27
CA SER A 363 -11.78 4.21 11.95
C SER A 363 -10.97 5.23 11.15
N ASP A 364 -9.75 5.54 11.59
CA ASP A 364 -8.85 6.47 10.90
C ASP A 364 -8.44 5.96 9.51
N THR A 365 -8.13 4.66 9.42
CA THR A 365 -7.79 4.01 8.15
C THR A 365 -8.98 4.01 7.19
N ALA A 366 -10.20 3.78 7.69
CA ALA A 366 -11.40 3.85 6.87
C ALA A 366 -11.70 5.27 6.40
N ALA A 367 -11.49 6.28 7.25
CA ALA A 367 -11.63 7.69 6.86
C ALA A 367 -10.65 8.05 5.74
N TYR A 368 -9.39 7.64 5.87
CA TYR A 368 -8.39 7.79 4.80
C TYR A 368 -8.84 7.13 3.49
N LEU A 369 -9.29 5.86 3.53
CA LEU A 369 -9.79 5.16 2.35
C LEU A 369 -11.02 5.87 1.74
N ALA A 370 -11.91 6.40 2.57
CA ALA A 370 -13.09 7.13 2.12
C ALA A 370 -12.73 8.42 1.36
N GLU A 371 -11.69 9.13 1.77
CA GLU A 371 -11.17 10.28 1.03
C GLU A 371 -10.57 9.86 -0.33
N ILE A 372 -9.86 8.74 -0.38
CA ILE A 372 -9.21 8.25 -1.60
C ILE A 372 -10.20 7.85 -2.70
N LEU A 373 -11.42 7.44 -2.34
CA LEU A 373 -12.49 7.07 -3.30
C LEU A 373 -12.71 8.12 -4.40
N ARG A 374 -12.54 9.41 -4.09
CA ARG A 374 -12.73 10.51 -5.05
C ARG A 374 -11.80 10.43 -6.26
N SER A 375 -10.62 9.83 -6.10
CA SER A 375 -9.67 9.60 -7.19
C SER A 375 -10.26 8.67 -8.27
N PHE A 376 -11.24 7.84 -7.90
CA PHE A 376 -11.95 6.95 -8.82
C PHE A 376 -13.32 7.50 -9.23
N GLY A 377 -13.56 8.80 -8.98
CA GLY A 377 -14.85 9.43 -9.18
C GLY A 377 -15.91 8.89 -8.23
N ALA A 378 -15.53 8.42 -7.03
CA ALA A 378 -16.47 7.84 -6.08
C ALA A 378 -16.65 8.69 -4.82
N PHE A 379 -17.87 8.74 -4.28
CA PHE A 379 -18.16 9.32 -2.97
C PHE A 379 -18.49 8.22 -1.96
N SER A 380 -18.07 8.39 -0.71
CA SER A 380 -18.36 7.40 0.31
C SER A 380 -19.84 7.42 0.74
N VAL A 381 -20.50 6.27 0.79
CA VAL A 381 -21.79 6.08 1.47
C VAL A 381 -21.61 5.77 2.96
N GLY A 382 -20.37 5.54 3.40
CA GLY A 382 -20.03 5.23 4.79
C GLY A 382 -18.75 4.39 4.88
N SER A 383 -18.47 3.93 6.10
CA SER A 383 -17.33 3.06 6.39
C SER A 383 -17.81 1.83 7.16
N LEU A 384 -17.39 0.65 6.72
CA LEU A 384 -17.54 -0.60 7.47
C LEU A 384 -16.24 -0.89 8.22
N THR A 385 -16.28 -0.77 9.53
CA THR A 385 -15.12 -0.93 10.41
C THR A 385 -15.35 -2.07 11.39
N ALA A 386 -14.29 -2.82 11.71
CA ALA A 386 -14.36 -3.86 12.74
C ALA A 386 -13.02 -4.03 13.47
N MET A 387 -13.08 -4.68 14.63
CA MET A 387 -11.93 -5.20 15.35
C MET A 387 -12.01 -6.72 15.42
N ALA A 388 -10.92 -7.41 15.11
CA ALA A 388 -10.84 -8.87 15.18
C ALA A 388 -9.37 -9.33 15.25
N THR A 389 -9.04 -10.18 16.22
CA THR A 389 -7.70 -10.76 16.39
C THR A 389 -7.53 -12.09 15.67
N ASN A 390 -8.61 -12.87 15.55
CA ASN A 390 -8.64 -14.13 14.80
C ASN A 390 -9.58 -14.01 13.58
N PRO A 391 -9.43 -14.89 12.58
CA PRO A 391 -10.33 -14.92 11.43
C PRO A 391 -11.80 -15.13 11.84
N GLY A 392 -12.67 -14.19 11.50
CA GLY A 392 -14.12 -14.26 11.74
C GLY A 392 -14.55 -13.89 13.16
N GLU A 393 -13.64 -13.79 14.12
CA GLU A 393 -13.93 -13.44 15.52
C GLU A 393 -14.01 -11.91 15.69
N PHE A 394 -15.07 -11.32 15.13
CA PHE A 394 -15.31 -9.89 15.22
C PHE A 394 -15.87 -9.49 16.59
N VAL A 395 -15.29 -8.44 17.19
CA VAL A 395 -15.86 -7.81 18.38
C VAL A 395 -17.22 -7.22 18.02
N GLY A 396 -18.29 -7.72 18.65
CA GLY A 396 -19.65 -7.33 18.31
C GLY A 396 -20.09 -7.82 16.94
N GLU A 397 -19.78 -9.07 16.59
CA GLU A 397 -20.03 -9.68 15.27
C GLU A 397 -21.42 -9.38 14.70
N GLU A 398 -22.49 -9.48 15.49
CA GLU A 398 -23.85 -9.19 15.04
C GLU A 398 -24.02 -7.74 14.56
N ALA A 399 -23.45 -6.78 15.29
CA ALA A 399 -23.47 -5.38 14.90
C ALA A 399 -22.64 -5.12 13.63
N VAL A 400 -21.50 -5.80 13.48
CA VAL A 400 -20.67 -5.72 12.26
C VAL A 400 -21.43 -6.26 11.05
N ARG A 401 -22.11 -7.41 11.21
CA ARG A 401 -22.93 -8.04 10.17
C ARG A 401 -24.12 -7.17 9.79
N GLN A 402 -24.87 -6.68 10.77
CA GLN A 402 -25.99 -5.77 10.52
C GLN A 402 -25.52 -4.50 9.81
N ARG A 403 -24.39 -3.92 10.24
CA ARG A 403 -23.83 -2.74 9.59
C ARG A 403 -23.39 -3.00 8.15
N ALA A 404 -22.86 -4.20 7.86
CA ALA A 404 -22.53 -4.61 6.50
C ALA A 404 -23.79 -4.69 5.61
N VAL A 405 -24.88 -5.27 6.13
CA VAL A 405 -26.18 -5.33 5.42
C VAL A 405 -26.70 -3.91 5.13
N ASP A 406 -26.72 -3.04 6.14
CA ASP A 406 -27.21 -1.67 5.99
C ASP A 406 -26.41 -0.89 4.93
N LEU A 407 -25.06 -0.95 5.02
CA LEU A 407 -24.17 -0.25 4.08
C LEU A 407 -24.23 -0.83 2.66
N ALA A 408 -24.40 -2.14 2.51
CA ALA A 408 -24.63 -2.77 1.21
C ALA A 408 -25.96 -2.28 0.60
N GLY A 409 -27.02 -2.19 1.41
CA GLY A 409 -28.31 -1.66 1.01
C GLY A 409 -28.24 -0.18 0.59
N ASP A 410 -27.52 0.64 1.35
CA ASP A 410 -27.30 2.06 1.04
C ASP A 410 -26.45 2.24 -0.22
N LEU A 411 -25.39 1.44 -0.40
CA LEU A 411 -24.57 1.42 -1.61
C LEU A 411 -25.44 1.08 -2.83
N ALA A 412 -26.24 0.02 -2.75
CA ALA A 412 -27.10 -0.41 -3.84
C ALA A 412 -28.18 0.64 -4.19
N ARG A 413 -28.80 1.24 -3.16
CA ARG A 413 -29.76 2.32 -3.34
C ARG A 413 -29.13 3.52 -4.02
N ALA A 414 -27.94 3.93 -3.59
CA ALA A 414 -27.21 5.05 -4.17
C ALA A 414 -26.85 4.80 -5.65
N VAL A 415 -26.52 3.56 -6.03
CA VAL A 415 -26.30 3.20 -7.45
C VAL A 415 -27.60 3.37 -8.24
N ARG A 416 -28.72 2.80 -7.78
CA ARG A 416 -30.00 2.85 -8.50
C ARG A 416 -30.55 4.26 -8.67
N GLU A 417 -30.45 5.06 -7.62
CA GLU A 417 -30.93 6.45 -7.62
C GLU A 417 -30.00 7.39 -8.39
N ASN A 418 -28.86 6.89 -8.89
CA ASN A 418 -27.75 7.71 -9.39
C ASN A 418 -27.44 8.85 -8.41
N ARG A 419 -27.46 8.51 -7.11
CA ARG A 419 -27.47 9.46 -6.01
C ARG A 419 -26.17 10.24 -6.03
N ARG A 420 -26.26 11.53 -5.75
CA ARG A 420 -25.09 12.39 -5.55
C ARG A 420 -25.28 13.23 -4.30
N TYR A 421 -24.32 13.19 -3.39
CA TYR A 421 -24.34 14.08 -2.23
C TYR A 421 -24.07 15.52 -2.65
N PRO A 422 -24.62 16.52 -1.93
CA PRO A 422 -24.28 17.92 -2.12
C PRO A 422 -22.77 18.11 -2.07
N ALA A 423 -22.25 18.99 -2.93
CA ALA A 423 -20.85 19.36 -2.87
C ALA A 423 -20.48 19.95 -1.51
N THR A 424 -19.30 19.60 -1.02
CA THR A 424 -18.78 20.05 0.28
C THR A 424 -17.76 21.17 0.11
N ASP A 425 -17.44 21.88 1.18
CA ASP A 425 -16.33 22.84 1.18
C ASP A 425 -14.98 22.19 0.87
N GLN A 426 -14.82 20.90 1.17
CA GLN A 426 -13.63 20.13 0.82
C GLN A 426 -13.53 19.95 -0.70
N ASP A 427 -14.66 19.73 -1.39
CA ASP A 427 -14.69 19.66 -2.84
C ASP A 427 -14.31 21.00 -3.47
N LEU A 428 -14.82 22.11 -2.91
CA LEU A 428 -14.50 23.45 -3.39
C LEU A 428 -13.02 23.79 -3.19
N ARG A 429 -12.46 23.54 -2.01
CA ARG A 429 -11.03 23.75 -1.73
C ARG A 429 -10.15 22.92 -2.66
N PHE A 430 -10.51 21.65 -2.86
CA PHE A 430 -9.78 20.79 -3.76
C PHE A 430 -9.85 21.27 -5.21
N TYR A 431 -11.03 21.67 -5.68
CA TYR A 431 -11.21 22.25 -7.01
C TYR A 431 -10.33 23.48 -7.20
N GLN A 432 -10.35 24.42 -6.26
CA GLN A 432 -9.54 25.65 -6.32
C GLN A 432 -8.04 25.34 -6.36
N PHE A 433 -7.58 24.48 -5.45
CA PHE A 433 -6.19 24.05 -5.40
C PHE A 433 -5.75 23.37 -6.71
N MET A 434 -6.50 22.35 -7.15
CA MET A 434 -6.13 21.54 -8.30
C MET A 434 -6.26 22.31 -9.61
N SER A 435 -7.31 23.11 -9.79
CA SER A 435 -7.51 23.98 -10.95
C SER A 435 -6.34 24.96 -11.12
N ASN A 436 -5.86 25.53 -10.00
CA ASN A 436 -4.71 26.44 -10.03
C ASN A 436 -3.40 25.70 -10.34
N LEU A 437 -3.15 24.56 -9.67
CA LEU A 437 -1.94 23.77 -9.85
C LEU A 437 -1.79 23.27 -11.30
N VAL A 438 -2.84 22.63 -11.84
CA VAL A 438 -2.82 22.06 -13.20
C VAL A 438 -2.70 23.17 -14.25
N ARG A 439 -3.32 24.34 -14.02
CA ARG A 439 -3.22 25.49 -14.94
C ARG A 439 -1.83 26.11 -14.92
N THR A 440 -1.20 26.18 -13.74
CA THR A 440 0.16 26.71 -13.60
C THR A 440 1.18 25.79 -14.27
N GLU A 441 1.01 24.47 -14.15
CA GLU A 441 1.91 23.45 -14.69
C GLU A 441 1.51 22.93 -16.08
N GLN A 442 0.68 23.69 -16.81
CA GLN A 442 0.11 23.30 -18.11
C GLN A 442 1.15 23.01 -19.20
N ASP A 443 2.28 23.72 -19.17
CA ASP A 443 3.39 23.55 -20.12
C ASP A 443 4.51 22.65 -19.55
N GLY A 444 4.34 22.18 -18.31
CA GLY A 444 5.29 21.37 -17.57
C GLY A 444 4.81 19.94 -17.34
N VAL A 445 4.96 19.47 -16.09
CA VAL A 445 4.75 18.07 -15.72
C VAL A 445 3.26 17.67 -15.79
N MET A 446 2.33 18.62 -15.73
CA MET A 446 0.88 18.36 -15.72
C MET A 446 0.22 18.60 -17.09
N LYS A 447 0.99 18.58 -18.18
CA LYS A 447 0.48 18.86 -19.53
C LYS A 447 -0.75 18.03 -19.93
N HIS A 448 -0.75 16.72 -19.65
CA HIS A 448 -1.89 15.89 -19.98
C HIS A 448 -3.06 16.11 -19.02
N ASP A 449 -2.79 16.41 -17.74
CA ASP A 449 -3.86 16.76 -16.79
C ASP A 449 -4.56 18.06 -17.25
N HIS A 450 -3.81 19.05 -17.73
CA HIS A 450 -4.36 20.28 -18.28
C HIS A 450 -5.24 20.03 -19.51
N GLN A 451 -4.79 19.18 -20.43
CA GLN A 451 -5.58 18.77 -21.59
C GLN A 451 -6.92 18.14 -21.15
N HIS A 452 -6.88 17.21 -20.20
CA HIS A 452 -8.06 16.55 -19.62
C HIS A 452 -9.06 17.57 -19.03
N TRP A 453 -8.56 18.56 -18.26
CA TRP A 453 -9.41 19.61 -17.69
C TRP A 453 -10.05 20.51 -18.75
N ARG A 454 -9.33 20.81 -19.84
CA ARG A 454 -9.87 21.59 -20.96
C ARG A 454 -10.94 20.84 -21.73
N GLU A 455 -10.69 19.57 -22.06
CA GLU A 455 -11.62 18.73 -22.83
C GLU A 455 -12.95 18.55 -22.11
N LEU A 456 -12.92 18.40 -20.78
CA LEU A 456 -14.12 18.31 -19.95
C LEU A 456 -14.71 19.66 -19.53
N GLY A 457 -14.10 20.78 -19.91
CA GLY A 457 -14.58 22.12 -19.57
C GLY A 457 -14.57 22.44 -18.08
N LEU A 458 -13.73 21.77 -17.29
CA LEU A 458 -13.72 21.85 -15.83
C LEU A 458 -13.21 23.20 -15.30
N TYR A 459 -12.52 23.98 -16.13
CA TYR A 459 -12.03 25.31 -15.74
C TYR A 459 -13.10 26.39 -15.68
N ARG A 460 -14.31 26.11 -16.16
CA ARG A 460 -15.39 27.09 -16.29
C ARG A 460 -15.81 27.64 -14.93
N ASP A 461 -16.22 26.75 -14.04
CA ASP A 461 -16.67 27.07 -12.69
C ASP A 461 -16.74 25.78 -11.84
N PHE A 462 -17.03 25.95 -10.54
CA PHE A 462 -17.15 24.82 -9.63
C PHE A 462 -18.29 23.88 -10.02
N ASN A 463 -19.41 24.38 -10.57
CA ASN A 463 -20.56 23.57 -10.98
C ASN A 463 -20.21 22.62 -12.14
N ALA A 464 -19.40 23.08 -13.09
CA ALA A 464 -18.86 22.26 -14.17
C ALA A 464 -17.95 21.14 -13.61
N TYR A 465 -17.15 21.44 -12.58
CA TYR A 465 -16.33 20.43 -11.90
C TYR A 465 -17.15 19.41 -11.12
N ILE A 466 -18.12 19.86 -10.32
CA ILE A 466 -19.00 18.98 -9.57
C ILE A 466 -20.14 18.44 -10.41
N GLY A 467 -20.22 18.65 -11.74
CA GLY A 467 -21.29 18.13 -12.61
C GLY A 467 -22.71 18.19 -12.01
N GLN A 468 -23.00 19.18 -11.16
CA GLN A 468 -24.27 19.42 -10.51
C GLN A 468 -24.68 20.80 -10.96
N GLU A 469 -25.78 20.89 -11.68
CA GLU A 469 -26.50 22.15 -11.69
C GLU A 469 -27.06 22.32 -10.29
N THR A 470 -26.69 23.40 -9.60
CA THR A 470 -27.40 23.83 -8.39
C THR A 470 -28.85 24.07 -8.82
N ASN A 471 -29.69 23.05 -8.72
CA ASN A 471 -31.10 23.22 -8.91
C ASN A 471 -31.56 24.07 -7.73
N ARG A 472 -31.62 25.39 -7.94
CA ARG A 472 -32.11 26.37 -6.96
C ARG A 472 -33.55 26.06 -6.54
N GLN A 473 -34.22 25.15 -7.25
CA GLN A 473 -35.46 24.51 -6.86
C GLN A 473 -35.17 23.13 -6.25
N SER A 474 -34.57 23.11 -5.06
CA SER A 474 -35.15 22.21 -4.06
C SER A 474 -36.61 22.64 -3.95
N ARG A 475 -37.52 21.89 -4.57
CA ARG A 475 -38.93 21.95 -4.22
C ARG A 475 -38.99 21.47 -2.78
N ILE A 476 -38.73 22.38 -1.84
CA ILE A 476 -39.27 22.29 -0.50
C ILE A 476 -40.75 22.12 -0.76
N ASP A 477 -41.26 20.92 -0.57
CA ASP A 477 -42.68 20.66 -0.63
C ASP A 477 -43.28 21.44 0.54
N THR A 478 -43.72 22.67 0.23
CA THR A 478 -44.35 23.56 1.19
C THR A 478 -45.55 22.87 1.82
N ARG A 479 -46.18 21.92 1.14
CA ARG A 479 -47.29 21.14 1.67
C ARG A 479 -46.84 20.22 2.79
N LEU A 480 -45.75 19.46 2.64
CA LEU A 480 -45.18 18.63 3.71
C LEU A 480 -44.72 19.47 4.90
N ARG A 481 -44.11 20.63 4.64
CA ARG A 481 -43.73 21.59 5.69
C ARG A 481 -44.94 22.18 6.40
N GLU A 482 -46.00 22.53 5.67
CA GLU A 482 -47.25 23.05 6.21
C GLU A 482 -48.05 21.99 6.96
N GLU A 483 -48.03 20.73 6.50
CA GLU A 483 -48.62 19.58 7.18
C GLU A 483 -47.89 19.32 8.50
N TRP A 484 -46.55 19.37 8.50
CA TRP A 484 -45.74 19.26 9.71
C TRP A 484 -45.97 20.42 10.69
N ILE A 485 -46.05 21.66 10.20
CA ILE A 485 -46.39 22.84 11.02
C ILE A 485 -47.82 22.70 11.56
N ARG A 486 -48.79 22.26 10.74
CA ARG A 486 -50.15 22.00 11.20
C ARG A 486 -50.16 20.93 12.27
N GLN A 487 -49.42 19.85 12.09
CA GLN A 487 -49.30 18.76 13.06
C GLN A 487 -48.74 19.26 14.39
N LEU A 488 -47.68 20.08 14.36
CA LEU A 488 -47.15 20.74 15.56
C LEU A 488 -48.17 21.67 16.21
N MET A 489 -48.96 22.40 15.41
CA MET A 489 -50.01 23.29 15.92
C MET A 489 -51.20 22.50 16.49
N THR A 490 -51.60 21.37 15.90
CA THR A 490 -52.64 20.48 16.45
C THR A 490 -52.14 19.75 17.69
N GLU A 491 -50.88 19.35 17.75
CA GLU A 491 -50.27 18.78 18.96
C GLU A 491 -50.26 19.78 20.12
N ARG A 492 -50.00 21.06 19.83
CA ARG A 492 -50.11 22.18 20.78
C ARG A 492 -51.55 22.49 21.19
N ALA A 493 -52.49 22.47 20.24
CA ALA A 493 -53.91 22.74 20.48
C ALA A 493 -54.64 21.59 21.18
N ALA A 494 -54.18 20.35 21.01
CA ALA A 494 -54.72 19.15 21.65
C ALA A 494 -54.28 18.97 23.11
N GLY A 495 -53.63 19.98 23.73
CA GLY A 495 -53.31 19.97 25.15
C GLY A 495 -52.34 18.89 25.60
N LYS A 496 -51.61 18.24 24.68
CA LYS A 496 -50.49 17.36 25.03
C LYS A 496 -49.23 18.19 25.26
N THR A 497 -49.23 18.92 26.36
CA THR A 497 -48.05 19.62 26.87
C THR A 497 -47.07 18.58 27.38
N ARG A 498 -45.97 18.30 26.65
CA ARG A 498 -44.74 17.87 27.32
C ARG A 498 -44.32 19.05 28.21
N GLN A 499 -44.40 18.85 29.52
CA GLN A 499 -44.16 19.87 30.53
C GLN A 499 -42.84 20.61 30.25
N ALA A 500 -42.96 21.90 29.94
CA ALA A 500 -41.92 22.88 30.20
C ALA A 500 -42.30 23.52 31.54
N GLU A 501 -41.64 23.12 32.62
CA GLU A 501 -41.72 23.83 33.90
C GLU A 501 -40.77 25.02 33.85
N THR A 502 -41.35 26.21 33.70
CA THR A 502 -40.73 27.46 34.16
C THR A 502 -40.90 27.57 35.67
N THR A 503 -39.81 27.62 36.42
CA THR A 503 -39.79 28.13 37.80
C THR A 503 -38.80 29.27 37.95
N SER A 504 -39.27 30.26 38.69
CA SER A 504 -38.69 31.55 39.08
C SER A 504 -37.35 31.46 39.81
N ALA A 505 -36.55 32.54 39.75
CA ALA A 505 -35.51 32.81 40.75
C ALA A 505 -36.14 32.88 42.16
N PRO A 506 -35.62 32.13 43.14
CA PRO A 506 -34.68 32.76 44.09
C PRO A 506 -33.60 31.83 44.70
N GLU A 507 -32.66 32.49 45.37
CA GLU A 507 -31.88 32.07 46.55
C GLU A 507 -30.72 31.07 46.43
N ALA A 508 -29.63 31.48 47.08
CA ALA A 508 -28.38 30.76 47.22
C ALA A 508 -28.57 29.50 48.10
N ALA A 509 -28.29 28.32 47.54
CA ALA A 509 -27.93 27.14 48.32
C ALA A 509 -27.23 26.07 47.47
N GLU A 510 -26.25 25.47 48.11
CA GLU A 510 -25.50 24.24 47.86
C GLU A 510 -26.10 23.17 46.92
N GLY A 511 -25.21 22.61 46.08
CA GLY A 511 -25.39 21.26 45.50
C GLY A 511 -26.22 21.17 44.21
N MET A 512 -25.71 21.68 43.08
CA MET A 512 -26.29 21.36 41.77
C MET A 512 -26.15 19.87 41.46
N ASN A 513 -27.27 19.16 41.43
CA ASN A 513 -27.35 17.77 40.98
C ASN A 513 -27.45 17.76 39.44
N ILE A 514 -26.32 17.97 38.76
CA ILE A 514 -26.25 18.02 37.28
C ILE A 514 -26.60 16.64 36.73
N SER A 515 -27.70 16.56 35.98
CA SER A 515 -28.30 15.29 35.54
C SER A 515 -28.09 14.98 34.06
N THR A 516 -27.79 16.00 33.25
CA THR A 516 -27.56 15.87 31.81
C THR A 516 -26.22 16.46 31.35
N CYS A 517 -25.70 15.99 30.23
CA CYS A 517 -24.49 16.52 29.61
C CYS A 517 -24.70 17.94 29.09
N ARG A 518 -25.91 18.28 28.63
CA ARG A 518 -26.28 19.64 28.25
C ARG A 518 -26.18 20.62 29.42
N GLU A 519 -26.84 20.33 30.54
CA GLU A 519 -26.78 21.17 31.75
C GLU A 519 -25.35 21.33 32.24
N LEU A 520 -24.55 20.27 32.15
CA LEU A 520 -23.12 20.31 32.46
C LEU A 520 -22.40 21.35 31.59
N LEU A 521 -22.50 21.26 30.26
CA LEU A 521 -21.80 22.15 29.34
C LEU A 521 -22.29 23.61 29.45
N GLU A 522 -23.59 23.83 29.67
CA GLU A 522 -24.17 25.15 29.95
C GLU A 522 -23.65 25.74 31.27
N GLY A 523 -23.36 24.88 32.26
CA GLY A 523 -22.81 25.26 33.55
C GLY A 523 -21.30 25.50 33.57
N MET A 524 -20.54 24.94 32.61
CA MET A 524 -19.07 25.04 32.57
C MET A 524 -18.52 26.48 32.60
N PRO A 525 -19.10 27.46 31.88
CA PRO A 525 -18.69 28.86 31.98
C PRO A 525 -18.67 29.42 33.41
N ARG A 526 -19.54 28.92 34.32
CA ARG A 526 -19.64 29.40 35.71
C ARG A 526 -18.50 28.92 36.61
N VAL A 527 -17.83 27.84 36.22
CA VAL A 527 -16.71 27.23 36.97
C VAL A 527 -15.37 27.42 36.25
N PHE A 528 -15.34 28.28 35.23
CA PHE A 528 -14.14 28.62 34.49
C PHE A 528 -13.17 29.42 35.36
N ASN A 529 -11.89 29.03 35.35
CA ASN A 529 -10.82 29.70 36.09
C ASN A 529 -9.99 30.59 35.14
N PRO A 530 -10.16 31.92 35.17
CA PRO A 530 -9.45 32.84 34.27
C PRO A 530 -7.93 32.87 34.53
N ASP A 531 -7.49 32.68 35.77
CA ASP A 531 -6.05 32.70 36.12
C ASP A 531 -5.31 31.52 35.48
N MET A 532 -5.96 30.36 35.40
CA MET A 532 -5.40 29.17 34.74
C MET A 532 -5.46 29.23 33.21
N ALA A 533 -6.28 30.13 32.65
CA ALA A 533 -6.42 30.31 31.21
C ALA A 533 -5.29 31.15 30.62
N GLY A 534 -4.77 32.15 31.34
CA GLY A 534 -3.80 33.11 30.79
C GLY A 534 -4.30 33.75 29.49
N ASP A 535 -3.45 33.83 28.47
CA ASP A 535 -3.80 34.40 27.15
C ASP A 535 -4.49 33.40 26.20
N LEU A 536 -5.05 32.30 26.73
CA LEU A 536 -5.67 31.26 25.91
C LEU A 536 -6.89 31.80 25.15
N ARG A 537 -6.87 31.65 23.82
CA ARG A 537 -8.01 31.83 22.94
C ARG A 537 -8.30 30.53 22.20
N ALA A 538 -9.47 29.92 22.46
CA ALA A 538 -9.84 28.64 21.86
C ALA A 538 -11.34 28.38 21.90
N ASN A 539 -11.84 27.75 20.85
CA ASN A 539 -13.17 27.16 20.78
C ASN A 539 -13.07 25.64 20.95
N ILE A 540 -13.78 25.14 21.95
CA ILE A 540 -13.87 23.71 22.25
C ILE A 540 -15.27 23.24 21.86
N GLN A 541 -15.36 22.47 20.77
CA GLN A 541 -16.61 21.91 20.28
C GLN A 541 -16.91 20.56 20.92
N PHE A 542 -18.16 20.34 21.30
CA PHE A 542 -18.71 19.09 21.78
C PHE A 542 -19.73 18.57 20.77
N GLU A 543 -19.49 17.38 20.26
CA GLU A 543 -20.45 16.60 19.50
C GLU A 543 -20.96 15.48 20.42
N VAL A 544 -22.10 15.74 21.07
CA VAL A 544 -22.67 14.84 22.06
C VAL A 544 -23.64 13.88 21.38
N SER A 545 -23.50 12.59 21.70
CA SER A 545 -24.37 11.52 21.20
C SER A 545 -24.96 10.67 22.33
N GLY A 546 -25.83 9.71 22.01
CA GLY A 546 -26.40 8.77 22.98
C GLY A 546 -27.79 9.20 23.44
N ALA A 547 -28.02 9.28 24.76
CA ALA A 547 -29.30 9.73 25.32
C ALA A 547 -29.64 11.18 24.95
N GLU A 548 -28.62 12.00 24.74
CA GLU A 548 -28.72 13.37 24.22
C GLU A 548 -27.96 13.47 22.90
N ASN A 549 -28.50 14.20 21.92
CA ASN A 549 -27.85 14.38 20.62
C ASN A 549 -27.84 15.86 20.25
N PHE A 550 -26.70 16.52 20.39
CA PHE A 550 -26.54 17.93 20.05
C PHE A 550 -25.08 18.29 19.79
N ILE A 551 -24.88 19.42 19.10
CA ILE A 551 -23.56 20.04 18.94
C ILE A 551 -23.59 21.36 19.70
N ALA A 552 -22.57 21.62 20.48
CA ALA A 552 -22.36 22.88 21.19
C ALA A 552 -20.86 23.20 21.24
N HIS A 553 -20.51 24.42 21.62
CA HIS A 553 -19.11 24.78 21.85
C HIS A 553 -18.94 25.76 23.00
N LEU A 554 -17.77 25.68 23.64
CA LEU A 554 -17.28 26.65 24.59
C LEU A 554 -16.28 27.57 23.88
N SER A 555 -16.51 28.88 23.93
CA SER A 555 -15.57 29.89 23.40
C SER A 555 -14.82 30.53 24.56
N ILE A 556 -13.50 30.37 24.59
CA ILE A 556 -12.60 31.01 25.55
C ILE A 556 -11.85 32.13 24.84
N ALA A 557 -12.00 33.35 25.34
CA ALA A 557 -11.21 34.51 24.90
C ALA A 557 -11.18 35.57 25.99
N ASP A 558 -10.05 36.27 26.12
CA ASP A 558 -9.88 37.45 26.99
C ASP A 558 -10.29 37.17 28.46
N GLY A 559 -9.89 36.01 28.97
CA GLY A 559 -10.21 35.59 30.34
C GLY A 559 -11.68 35.23 30.58
N CYS A 560 -12.50 35.13 29.53
CA CYS A 560 -13.91 34.77 29.61
C CYS A 560 -14.18 33.45 28.88
N CYS A 561 -15.14 32.67 29.37
CA CYS A 561 -15.66 31.46 28.73
C CYS A 561 -17.17 31.63 28.49
N SER A 562 -17.67 31.22 27.32
CA SER A 562 -19.10 31.26 27.00
C SER A 562 -19.55 29.97 26.34
N PHE A 563 -20.75 29.52 26.66
CA PHE A 563 -21.41 28.39 26.02
C PHE A 563 -22.31 28.86 24.88
N ARG A 564 -22.29 28.15 23.75
CA ARG A 564 -23.20 28.36 22.62
C ARG A 564 -23.65 27.03 22.06
N GLU A 565 -24.94 26.93 21.75
CA GLU A 565 -25.45 25.83 20.94
C GLU A 565 -25.01 25.97 19.47
N GLY A 566 -24.77 24.84 18.82
CA GLY A 566 -24.30 24.76 17.44
C GLY A 566 -22.78 24.57 17.32
N PRO A 567 -22.31 24.26 16.10
CA PRO A 567 -20.88 24.09 15.82
C PRO A 567 -20.13 25.42 15.95
N ALA A 568 -18.85 25.36 16.30
CA ALA A 568 -17.97 26.52 16.25
C ALA A 568 -17.51 26.79 14.81
N ASP A 569 -17.38 28.07 14.43
CA ASP A 569 -16.84 28.46 13.10
C ASP A 569 -15.43 27.89 12.86
N ARG A 570 -14.63 27.80 13.93
CA ARG A 570 -13.32 27.15 13.95
C ARG A 570 -13.09 26.55 15.33
N ALA A 571 -13.00 25.24 15.42
CA ALA A 571 -12.73 24.52 16.66
C ALA A 571 -11.24 24.16 16.78
N GLU A 572 -10.57 24.58 17.85
CA GLU A 572 -9.21 24.17 18.20
C GLU A 572 -9.19 22.76 18.79
N LEU A 573 -10.30 22.35 19.42
CA LEU A 573 -10.52 21.00 19.95
C LEU A 573 -11.98 20.61 19.70
N THR A 574 -12.20 19.43 19.15
CA THR A 574 -13.51 18.79 19.03
C THR A 574 -13.53 17.52 19.88
N VAL A 575 -14.50 17.41 20.78
CA VAL A 575 -14.74 16.24 21.63
C VAL A 575 -16.02 15.56 21.13
N LYS A 576 -15.90 14.32 20.67
CA LYS A 576 -17.05 13.49 20.29
C LYS A 576 -17.29 12.47 21.39
N THR A 577 -18.41 12.56 22.08
CA THR A 577 -18.64 11.80 23.31
C THR A 577 -20.11 11.43 23.47
N PRO A 578 -20.43 10.21 23.94
CA PRO A 578 -21.72 9.97 24.54
C PRO A 578 -21.94 10.91 25.74
N GLY A 579 -23.16 11.42 25.91
CA GLY A 579 -23.48 12.37 26.98
C GLY A 579 -23.21 11.79 28.37
N GLU A 580 -23.56 10.53 28.58
CA GLU A 580 -23.35 9.77 29.80
C GLU A 580 -21.86 9.56 30.13
N VAL A 581 -21.00 9.39 29.12
CA VAL A 581 -19.56 9.24 29.30
C VAL A 581 -18.95 10.55 29.76
N TRP A 582 -19.30 11.65 29.10
CA TRP A 582 -18.77 12.97 29.46
C TRP A 582 -19.27 13.42 30.84
N LEU A 583 -20.52 13.10 31.17
CA LEU A 583 -21.09 13.35 32.49
C LEU A 583 -20.37 12.53 33.57
N ALA A 584 -20.06 11.24 33.32
CA ALA A 584 -19.31 10.41 34.24
C ALA A 584 -17.86 10.93 34.46
N ILE A 585 -17.23 11.45 33.41
CA ILE A 585 -15.91 12.10 33.50
C ILE A 585 -15.97 13.36 34.36
N ALA A 586 -16.94 14.24 34.09
CA ALA A 586 -17.10 15.48 34.85
C ALA A 586 -17.45 15.24 36.32
N GLN A 587 -18.17 14.15 36.62
CA GLN A 587 -18.49 13.72 37.98
C GLN A 587 -17.34 12.94 38.67
N GLY A 588 -16.22 12.72 37.99
CA GLY A 588 -15.08 11.96 38.51
C GLY A 588 -15.34 10.45 38.69
N LYS A 589 -16.45 9.93 38.15
CA LYS A 589 -16.80 8.50 38.18
C LYS A 589 -16.05 7.69 37.12
N LEU A 590 -15.56 8.37 36.08
CA LEU A 590 -14.79 7.79 35.00
C LEU A 590 -13.54 8.63 34.77
N ASP A 591 -12.37 7.98 34.68
CA ASP A 591 -11.15 8.69 34.34
C ASP A 591 -11.15 9.09 32.87
N GLY A 592 -10.98 10.39 32.59
CA GLY A 592 -11.05 10.93 31.24
C GLY A 592 -9.91 10.48 30.33
N GLN A 593 -8.74 10.12 30.85
CA GLN A 593 -7.65 9.58 30.02
C GLN A 593 -7.91 8.11 29.70
N GLN A 594 -8.35 7.32 30.67
CA GLN A 594 -8.71 5.93 30.47
C GLN A 594 -9.89 5.79 29.51
N ALA A 595 -10.91 6.64 29.63
CA ALA A 595 -12.05 6.67 28.72
C ALA A 595 -11.66 7.05 27.27
N LEU A 596 -10.66 7.93 27.10
CA LEU A 596 -10.11 8.25 25.78
C LEU A 596 -9.33 7.06 25.21
N ILE A 597 -8.45 6.44 26.01
CA ILE A 597 -7.63 5.28 25.63
C ILE A 597 -8.52 4.08 25.28
N SER A 598 -9.61 3.89 26.01
CA SER A 598 -10.59 2.82 25.76
C SER A 598 -11.63 3.18 24.69
N GLY A 599 -11.52 4.34 24.04
CA GLY A 599 -12.41 4.76 22.96
C GLY A 599 -13.85 5.07 23.36
N GLN A 600 -14.13 5.33 24.64
CA GLN A 600 -15.47 5.71 25.12
C GLN A 600 -15.87 7.12 24.65
N TYR A 601 -14.89 7.98 24.38
CA TYR A 601 -15.06 9.20 23.61
C TYR A 601 -13.80 9.41 22.76
N THR A 602 -13.91 10.26 21.73
CA THR A 602 -12.78 10.59 20.85
C THR A 602 -12.58 12.10 20.77
N THR A 603 -11.38 12.52 20.38
CA THR A 603 -11.08 13.95 20.20
C THR A 603 -10.33 14.20 18.89
N ARG A 604 -10.50 15.40 18.35
CA ARG A 604 -9.79 15.90 17.16
C ARG A 604 -9.29 17.31 17.45
N GLY A 605 -8.02 17.59 17.16
CA GLY A 605 -7.42 18.92 17.37
C GLY A 605 -6.38 18.93 18.49
N ASN A 606 -6.28 20.04 19.22
CA ASN A 606 -5.22 20.28 20.19
C ASN A 606 -5.42 19.45 21.49
N LEU A 607 -4.77 18.29 21.58
CA LEU A 607 -4.80 17.43 22.77
C LEU A 607 -4.22 18.11 24.03
N GLY A 608 -3.31 19.08 23.88
CA GLY A 608 -2.83 19.87 25.01
C GLY A 608 -3.93 20.71 25.65
N LEU A 609 -4.91 21.15 24.87
CA LEU A 609 -6.10 21.85 25.38
C LEU A 609 -7.03 20.89 26.13
N LEU A 610 -7.17 19.64 25.67
CA LEU A 610 -7.95 18.60 26.37
C LEU A 610 -7.40 18.33 27.77
N LEU A 611 -6.08 18.17 27.89
CA LEU A 611 -5.41 17.93 29.18
C LEU A 611 -5.55 19.12 30.15
N LYS A 612 -5.71 20.35 29.61
CA LYS A 612 -5.94 21.57 30.40
C LYS A 612 -7.38 21.75 30.85
N LEU A 613 -8.37 21.02 30.30
CA LEU A 613 -9.79 21.20 30.69
C LEU A 613 -9.99 21.03 32.20
N LYS A 614 -9.33 20.03 32.81
CA LYS A 614 -9.44 19.80 34.26
C LYS A 614 -8.98 21.00 35.08
N THR A 615 -7.93 21.70 34.66
CA THR A 615 -7.41 22.89 35.33
C THR A 615 -8.18 24.17 34.98
N LEU A 616 -8.74 24.26 33.76
CA LEU A 616 -9.53 25.40 33.32
C LEU A 616 -10.92 25.45 33.97
N PHE A 617 -11.45 24.31 34.40
CA PHE A 617 -12.80 24.18 34.95
C PHE A 617 -12.84 23.58 36.37
N SER A 618 -11.71 23.61 37.08
CA SER A 618 -11.65 23.26 38.50
C SER A 618 -12.03 24.45 39.38
N ARG A 619 -12.83 24.21 40.43
CA ARG A 619 -13.04 25.22 41.49
C ARG A 619 -11.69 25.64 42.07
N ALA A 620 -11.43 26.94 42.14
CA ALA A 620 -10.31 27.47 42.90
C ALA A 620 -10.36 26.94 44.35
N PRO A 621 -9.22 26.63 45.00
CA PRO A 621 -9.21 26.34 46.42
C PRO A 621 -9.86 27.52 47.15
N GLN A 622 -10.84 27.24 48.01
CA GLN A 622 -11.35 28.26 48.93
C GLN A 622 -10.15 28.73 49.79
N SER A 623 -9.85 30.02 49.74
CA SER A 623 -8.99 30.69 50.71
C SER A 623 -9.64 30.72 52.09
#